data_AF-A0A6I3EBI5-F1
#
_entry.id   AF-A0A6I3EBI5-F1
#
_cell.length_a   1.000
_cell.length_b   1.000
_cell.length_c   1.000
_cell.angle_alpha   90.00
_cell.angle_beta   90.00
_cell.angle_gamma   90.00
#
_symmetry.space_group_name_H-M   'P 1'
#
loop_
_entity.id
_entity.type
_entity.pdbx_description
1 polymer ?
#
loop_
_entity_poly.entity_id
_entity_poly.type
_entity_poly.pdbx_seq_one_letter_code
_entity_poly.pdbx_strand_id
1 'polypeptide(L)'
;MTFAKINGQEIFYTDSGGNGPVVILAHGFLMDQTMFDAQVAALSPEFRVITWDERGCGQTKWDGKDFSYWDSADDCLGLMDHLGINKCVIGGMSQGGFLTMRAALKAPERVNALILIDTAADNDNEETLAGYRMMVDTWVQHGPVPDLTGVIANII
;
A
#
# COMPACT_ATOMS: atom_id res chain seq x y z
N MET A 1 -6.19 -15.79 4.02
CA MET A 1 -6.89 -14.56 3.58
C MET A 1 -7.84 -14.17 4.68
N THR A 2 -7.62 -13.00 5.26
CA THR A 2 -8.25 -12.60 6.53
C THR A 2 -8.50 -11.09 6.51
N PHE A 3 -9.54 -10.65 7.20
CA PHE A 3 -9.79 -9.24 7.47
C PHE A 3 -9.41 -8.90 8.91
N ALA A 4 -8.81 -7.73 9.10
CA ALA A 4 -8.48 -7.17 10.41
C ALA A 4 -9.16 -5.82 10.61
N LYS A 5 -9.76 -5.61 11.79
CA LYS A 5 -10.32 -4.30 12.17
C LYS A 5 -9.22 -3.42 12.72
N ILE A 6 -8.74 -2.47 11.93
CA ILE A 6 -7.60 -1.61 12.23
C ILE A 6 -7.99 -0.15 11.94
N ASN A 7 -7.81 0.74 12.92
CA ASN A 7 -8.08 2.18 12.77
C ASN A 7 -9.44 2.54 12.13
N GLY A 8 -10.47 1.76 12.48
CA GLY A 8 -11.84 1.93 11.96
C GLY A 8 -12.06 1.37 10.55
N GLN A 9 -11.06 0.73 9.94
CA GLN A 9 -11.15 0.05 8.64
C GLN A 9 -11.19 -1.47 8.82
N GLU A 10 -11.76 -2.16 7.83
CA GLU A 10 -11.72 -3.61 7.71
C GLU A 10 -10.68 -3.96 6.64
N ILE A 11 -9.42 -4.06 7.06
CA ILE A 11 -8.25 -4.24 6.20
C ILE A 11 -8.15 -5.70 5.76
N PHE A 12 -8.21 -5.94 4.45
CA PHE A 12 -7.89 -7.23 3.87
C PHE A 12 -6.38 -7.44 3.81
N TYR A 13 -5.92 -8.63 4.19
CA TYR A 13 -4.51 -9.00 4.06
C TYR A 13 -4.33 -10.50 3.80
N THR A 14 -3.14 -10.82 3.28
CA THR A 14 -2.63 -12.19 3.19
C THR A 14 -1.36 -12.32 4.01
N ASP A 15 -1.10 -13.53 4.48
CA ASP A 15 0.03 -13.85 5.34
C ASP A 15 0.54 -15.22 4.90
N SER A 16 1.78 -15.28 4.40
CA SER A 16 2.39 -16.53 3.97
C SER A 16 2.66 -17.48 5.14
N GLY A 17 2.60 -16.99 6.38
CA GLY A 17 2.97 -17.73 7.58
C GLY A 17 4.49 -17.95 7.69
N GLY A 18 4.87 -18.85 8.59
CA GLY A 18 6.28 -19.15 8.89
C GLY A 18 6.85 -18.31 10.04
N ASN A 19 8.06 -18.68 10.47
CA ASN A 19 8.77 -18.06 11.60
C ASN A 19 10.00 -17.24 11.16
N GLY A 20 10.14 -17.00 9.85
CA GLY A 20 11.24 -16.21 9.28
C GLY A 20 11.10 -14.71 9.58
N PRO A 21 12.11 -13.91 9.19
CA PRO A 21 12.00 -12.46 9.25
C PRO A 21 10.78 -11.96 8.49
N VAL A 22 10.13 -10.92 9.01
CA VAL A 22 8.86 -10.44 8.49
C VAL A 22 9.08 -9.36 7.44
N VAL A 23 8.35 -9.45 6.32
CA VAL A 23 8.28 -8.43 5.27
C VAL A 23 6.82 -8.06 5.03
N ILE A 24 6.48 -6.78 5.11
CA ILE A 24 5.16 -6.26 4.74
C ILE A 24 5.30 -5.51 3.40
N LEU A 25 4.43 -5.79 2.43
CA LEU A 25 4.44 -5.15 1.10
C LEU A 25 3.12 -4.42 0.82
N ALA A 26 3.21 -3.14 0.44
CA ALA A 26 2.11 -2.26 0.05
C ALA A 26 2.09 -1.99 -1.45
N HIS A 27 0.93 -2.13 -2.08
CA HIS A 27 0.77 -2.07 -3.54
C HIS A 27 0.76 -0.62 -4.08
N GLY A 28 0.82 -0.47 -5.41
CA GLY A 28 0.65 0.82 -6.08
C GLY A 28 -0.81 1.28 -6.17
N PHE A 29 -1.04 2.52 -6.57
CA PHE A 29 -2.40 3.04 -6.78
C PHE A 29 -3.11 2.23 -7.89
N LEU A 30 -4.42 2.00 -7.74
CA LEU A 30 -5.27 1.15 -8.60
C LEU A 30 -4.89 -0.34 -8.67
N MET A 31 -3.97 -0.79 -7.82
CA MET A 31 -3.63 -2.20 -7.65
C MET A 31 -4.28 -2.77 -6.38
N ASP A 32 -3.95 -4.03 -6.10
CA ASP A 32 -4.24 -4.70 -4.84
C ASP A 32 -3.05 -5.58 -4.43
N GLN A 33 -3.17 -6.30 -3.32
CA GLN A 33 -2.12 -7.14 -2.77
C GLN A 33 -1.58 -8.20 -3.76
N THR A 34 -2.38 -8.65 -4.73
CA THR A 34 -2.00 -9.72 -5.70
C THR A 34 -0.84 -9.29 -6.61
N MET A 35 -0.57 -7.98 -6.71
CA MET A 35 0.61 -7.43 -7.38
C MET A 35 1.91 -8.12 -6.92
N PHE A 36 1.96 -8.58 -5.67
CA PHE A 36 3.15 -9.20 -5.09
C PHE A 36 3.14 -10.73 -5.08
N ASP A 37 2.20 -11.40 -5.75
CA ASP A 37 2.10 -12.87 -5.74
C ASP A 37 3.42 -13.55 -6.13
N ALA A 38 4.13 -13.01 -7.12
CA ALA A 38 5.44 -13.51 -7.55
C ALA A 38 6.53 -13.35 -6.46
N GLN A 39 6.54 -12.21 -5.77
CA GLN A 39 7.46 -11.94 -4.66
C GLN A 39 7.13 -12.80 -3.45
N VAL A 40 5.85 -13.00 -3.13
CA VAL A 40 5.41 -13.92 -2.07
C VAL A 40 5.89 -15.35 -2.37
N ALA A 41 5.72 -15.83 -3.61
CA ALA A 41 6.19 -17.14 -4.02
C ALA A 41 7.71 -17.30 -3.89
N ALA A 42 8.47 -16.26 -4.24
CA ALA A 42 9.94 -16.29 -4.16
C ALA A 42 10.48 -16.15 -2.72
N LEU A 43 9.82 -15.37 -1.86
CA LEU A 43 10.34 -15.01 -0.53
C LEU A 43 9.80 -15.89 0.60
N SER A 44 8.59 -16.45 0.47
CA SER A 44 7.95 -17.25 1.53
C SER A 44 8.70 -18.50 2.02
N PRO A 45 9.66 -19.10 1.28
CA PRO A 45 10.51 -20.15 1.84
C PRO A 45 11.40 -19.69 3.01
N GLU A 46 11.76 -18.41 3.06
CA GLU A 46 12.71 -17.86 4.05
C GLU A 46 12.11 -16.75 4.92
N PHE A 47 11.12 -16.02 4.40
CA PHE A 47 10.50 -14.87 5.05
C PHE A 47 9.01 -15.12 5.32
N ARG A 48 8.47 -14.51 6.39
CA ARG A 48 7.02 -14.36 6.53
C ARG A 48 6.60 -13.10 5.79
N VAL A 49 5.90 -13.26 4.67
CA VAL A 49 5.49 -12.16 3.81
C VAL A 49 4.02 -11.85 4.06
N ILE A 50 3.74 -10.58 4.35
CA ILE A 50 2.39 -10.04 4.48
C ILE A 50 2.17 -9.05 3.34
N THR A 51 1.05 -9.21 2.64
CA THR A 51 0.55 -8.27 1.65
C THR A 51 -0.84 -7.84 2.09
N TRP A 52 -1.25 -6.63 1.74
CA TRP A 52 -2.51 -6.07 2.22
C TRP A 52 -3.08 -5.10 1.22
N ASP A 53 -4.39 -4.92 1.27
CA ASP A 53 -5.10 -3.95 0.45
C ASP A 53 -5.27 -2.65 1.24
N GLU A 54 -4.77 -1.55 0.69
CA GLU A 54 -4.95 -0.22 1.27
C GLU A 54 -6.41 0.24 1.22
N ARG A 55 -6.74 1.29 1.99
CA ARG A 55 -8.09 1.88 2.05
C ARG A 55 -8.67 2.12 0.65
N GLY A 56 -9.82 1.51 0.35
CA GLY A 56 -10.52 1.69 -0.92
C GLY A 56 -9.93 0.93 -2.09
N CYS A 57 -8.93 0.08 -1.87
CA CYS A 57 -8.32 -0.77 -2.89
C CYS A 57 -8.65 -2.25 -2.62
N GLY A 58 -8.61 -3.07 -3.68
CA GLY A 58 -8.88 -4.51 -3.59
C GLY A 58 -10.16 -4.84 -2.81
N GLN A 59 -10.01 -5.58 -1.72
CA GLN A 59 -11.09 -5.98 -0.82
C GLN A 59 -11.26 -5.07 0.41
N THR A 60 -10.33 -4.16 0.67
CA THR A 60 -10.45 -3.18 1.76
C THR A 60 -11.39 -2.05 1.35
N LYS A 61 -12.55 -1.96 2.01
CA LYS A 61 -13.52 -0.90 1.74
C LYS A 61 -13.05 0.44 2.32
N TRP A 62 -13.42 1.52 1.65
CA TRP A 62 -13.29 2.88 2.15
C TRP A 62 -14.60 3.35 2.78
N ASP A 63 -14.53 4.03 3.93
CA ASP A 63 -15.68 4.50 4.71
C ASP A 63 -16.24 5.86 4.25
N GLY A 64 -15.71 6.42 3.16
CA GLY A 64 -16.14 7.69 2.58
C GLY A 64 -15.53 8.93 3.25
N LYS A 65 -14.65 8.76 4.25
CA LYS A 65 -13.98 9.89 4.92
C LYS A 65 -12.64 10.19 4.30
N ASP A 66 -12.28 11.47 4.27
CA ASP A 66 -10.95 11.90 3.84
C ASP A 66 -9.86 11.21 4.68
N PHE A 67 -8.82 10.73 4.01
CA PHE A 67 -7.63 10.16 4.62
C PHE A 67 -6.40 10.53 3.81
N SER A 68 -5.23 10.33 4.40
CA SER A 68 -3.93 10.62 3.82
C SER A 68 -3.02 9.39 3.90
N TYR A 69 -1.85 9.45 3.27
CA TYR A 69 -0.83 8.40 3.45
C TYR A 69 -0.28 8.30 4.87
N TRP A 70 -0.55 9.27 5.75
CA TRP A 70 -0.26 9.12 7.18
C TRP A 70 -1.23 8.17 7.85
N ASP A 71 -2.50 8.16 7.44
CA ASP A 71 -3.50 7.20 7.91
C ASP A 71 -3.21 5.80 7.35
N SER A 72 -2.80 5.68 6.09
CA SER A 72 -2.33 4.39 5.54
C SER A 72 -1.09 3.87 6.28
N ALA A 73 -0.19 4.75 6.71
CA ALA A 73 0.95 4.34 7.53
C ALA A 73 0.51 3.83 8.92
N ASP A 74 -0.50 4.46 9.53
CA ASP A 74 -1.10 3.98 10.77
C ASP A 74 -1.78 2.63 10.61
N ASP A 75 -2.38 2.36 9.46
CA ASP A 75 -2.97 1.04 9.17
C ASP A 75 -1.91 -0.04 9.04
N CYS A 76 -0.79 0.26 8.38
CA CYS A 76 0.34 -0.66 8.30
C CYS A 76 0.89 -0.99 9.70
N LEU A 77 1.05 0.02 10.57
CA LEU A 77 1.49 -0.19 11.96
C LEU A 77 0.43 -0.95 12.78
N GLY A 78 -0.86 -0.65 12.59
CA GLY A 78 -1.94 -1.38 13.22
C GLY A 78 -2.05 -2.84 12.76
N LEU A 79 -1.69 -3.12 11.51
CA LEU A 79 -1.58 -4.48 10.97
C LEU A 79 -0.42 -5.23 11.63
N MET A 80 0.71 -4.56 11.87
CA MET A 80 1.80 -5.12 12.66
C MET A 80 1.33 -5.50 14.07
N ASP A 81 0.62 -4.61 14.75
CA ASP A 81 0.10 -4.86 16.09
C ASP A 81 -0.91 -6.02 16.10
N HIS A 82 -1.83 -6.05 15.13
CA HIS A 82 -2.81 -7.12 14.96
C HIS A 82 -2.14 -8.51 14.81
N LEU A 83 -1.04 -8.57 14.08
CA LEU A 83 -0.30 -9.80 13.79
C LEU A 83 0.80 -10.15 14.80
N GLY A 84 0.97 -9.33 15.85
CA GLY A 84 2.02 -9.50 16.86
C GLY A 84 3.44 -9.27 16.31
N ILE A 85 3.59 -8.44 15.29
CA ILE A 85 4.87 -8.14 14.64
C ILE A 85 5.51 -6.94 15.35
N ASN A 86 6.57 -7.21 16.12
CA ASN A 86 7.31 -6.15 16.80
C ASN A 86 8.20 -5.35 15.85
N LYS A 87 8.87 -6.01 14.90
CA LYS A 87 9.78 -5.37 13.95
C LYS A 87 9.81 -6.10 12.62
N CYS A 88 9.78 -5.38 11.50
CA CYS A 88 9.78 -5.98 10.16
C CYS A 88 10.51 -5.11 9.12
N VAL A 89 10.72 -5.65 7.93
CA VAL A 89 10.98 -4.87 6.73
C VAL A 89 9.63 -4.41 6.17
N ILE A 90 9.54 -3.17 5.73
CA ILE A 90 8.34 -2.64 5.07
C ILE A 90 8.73 -2.22 3.65
N GLY A 91 7.96 -2.64 2.68
CA GLY A 91 8.17 -2.33 1.28
C GLY A 91 6.91 -1.79 0.62
N GLY A 92 7.10 -1.00 -0.43
CA GLY A 92 5.98 -0.59 -1.26
C GLY A 92 6.39 -0.06 -2.62
N MET A 93 5.44 -0.16 -3.57
CA MET A 93 5.59 0.33 -4.93
C MET A 93 4.82 1.63 -5.13
N SER A 94 5.45 2.62 -5.76
CA SER A 94 4.83 3.92 -6.08
C SER A 94 4.12 4.50 -4.84
N GLN A 95 2.80 4.57 -4.84
CA GLN A 95 1.98 4.94 -3.69
C GLN A 95 2.35 4.19 -2.40
N GLY A 96 2.52 2.88 -2.45
CA GLY A 96 2.90 2.07 -1.30
C GLY A 96 4.23 2.50 -0.69
N GLY A 97 5.13 3.09 -1.50
CA GLY A 97 6.35 3.71 -1.00
C GLY A 97 6.10 4.96 -0.14
N PHE A 98 5.07 5.74 -0.45
CA PHE A 98 4.70 6.95 0.29
C PHE A 98 4.28 6.63 1.73
N LEU A 99 3.44 5.60 1.94
CA LEU A 99 3.07 5.18 3.29
C LEU A 99 4.24 4.47 3.99
N THR A 100 5.04 3.69 3.25
CA THR A 100 6.16 2.92 3.78
C THR A 100 7.20 3.83 4.44
N MET A 101 7.56 4.94 3.78
CA MET A 101 8.44 5.94 4.36
C MET A 101 7.81 6.62 5.58
N ARG A 102 6.51 6.90 5.55
CA ARG A 102 5.78 7.49 6.69
C ARG A 102 5.73 6.53 7.88
N ALA A 103 5.54 5.24 7.68
CA ALA A 103 5.57 4.24 8.74
C ALA A 103 6.95 4.22 9.43
N ALA A 104 8.04 4.28 8.67
CA ALA A 104 9.39 4.39 9.23
C ALA A 104 9.65 5.72 9.98
N LEU A 105 9.05 6.83 9.54
CA LEU A 105 9.13 8.09 10.27
C LEU A 105 8.33 8.06 11.58
N LYS A 106 7.18 7.38 11.60
CA LYS A 106 6.31 7.28 12.78
C LYS A 106 6.87 6.33 13.84
N ALA A 107 7.45 5.21 13.42
CA ALA A 107 7.92 4.16 14.32
C ALA A 107 9.24 3.55 13.84
N PRO A 108 10.35 4.32 13.79
CA PRO A 108 11.63 3.84 13.28
C PRO A 108 12.17 2.62 14.04
N GLU A 109 11.83 2.48 15.32
CA GLU A 109 12.18 1.32 16.15
C GLU A 109 11.49 0.03 15.71
N ARG A 110 10.36 0.14 14.98
CA ARG A 110 9.56 -0.97 14.45
C ARG A 110 9.97 -1.36 13.02
N VAL A 111 10.86 -0.61 12.37
CA VAL A 111 11.27 -0.83 10.97
C VAL A 111 12.74 -1.24 10.89
N ASN A 112 13.02 -2.41 10.30
CA ASN A 112 14.39 -2.91 10.08
C ASN A 112 15.04 -2.32 8.83
N ALA A 113 14.26 -2.24 7.75
CA ALA A 113 14.70 -1.73 6.45
C ALA A 113 13.49 -1.34 5.61
N LEU A 114 13.73 -0.55 4.56
CA LEU A 114 12.74 -0.16 3.58
C LEU A 114 13.03 -0.78 2.22
N ILE A 115 11.98 -1.19 1.50
CA ILE A 115 12.02 -1.55 0.08
C ILE A 115 11.18 -0.51 -0.68
N LEU A 116 11.83 0.34 -1.47
CA LEU A 116 11.19 1.43 -2.20
C LEU A 116 11.24 1.13 -3.70
N ILE A 117 10.09 0.82 -4.29
CA ILE A 117 9.98 0.39 -5.69
C ILE A 117 9.31 1.51 -6.48
N ASP A 118 10.02 2.11 -7.43
CA ASP A 118 9.48 3.14 -8.33
C ASP A 118 8.61 4.20 -7.62
N THR A 119 9.21 4.81 -6.60
CA THR A 119 8.56 5.76 -5.69
C THR A 119 9.50 6.91 -5.38
N ALA A 120 8.96 7.98 -4.79
CA ALA A 120 9.70 9.21 -4.54
C ALA A 120 9.36 9.81 -3.17
N ALA A 121 10.32 10.51 -2.58
CA ALA A 121 10.18 11.14 -1.25
C ALA A 121 9.84 12.64 -1.33
N ASP A 122 10.03 13.24 -2.50
CA ASP A 122 9.71 14.62 -2.81
C ASP A 122 8.23 14.80 -3.14
N ASN A 123 7.83 16.07 -3.24
CA ASN A 123 6.51 16.42 -3.72
C ASN A 123 6.54 16.61 -5.22
N ASP A 124 5.50 16.15 -5.89
CA ASP A 124 5.26 16.48 -7.28
C ASP A 124 5.15 18.00 -7.48
N ASN A 125 5.62 18.47 -8.64
CA ASN A 125 5.45 19.86 -9.03
C ASN A 125 3.97 20.17 -9.34
N GLU A 126 3.62 21.45 -9.43
CA GLU A 126 2.24 21.89 -9.64
C GLU A 126 1.62 21.35 -10.94
N GLU A 127 2.42 21.18 -11.99
CA GLU A 127 1.98 20.66 -13.29
C GLU A 127 1.57 19.18 -13.20
N THR A 128 2.42 18.35 -12.57
CA THR A 128 2.12 16.94 -12.32
C THR A 128 0.88 16.79 -11.43
N LEU A 129 0.79 17.58 -10.34
CA LEU A 129 -0.38 17.56 -9.46
C LEU A 129 -1.67 17.98 -10.18
N ALA A 130 -1.61 18.96 -11.07
CA ALA A 130 -2.76 19.35 -11.90
C ALA A 130 -3.19 18.21 -12.84
N GLY A 131 -2.22 17.50 -13.42
CA GLY A 131 -2.48 16.30 -14.23
C GLY A 131 -3.19 15.20 -13.43
N TYR A 132 -2.73 14.88 -12.22
CA TYR A 132 -3.39 13.90 -11.36
C TYR A 132 -4.80 14.33 -10.94
N ARG A 133 -5.01 15.61 -10.62
CA ARG A 133 -6.35 16.12 -10.31
C ARG A 133 -7.30 15.96 -11.49
N MET A 134 -6.85 16.31 -12.71
CA MET A 134 -7.66 16.13 -13.91
C MET A 134 -7.99 14.65 -14.17
N MET A 135 -7.02 13.76 -13.96
CA MET A 135 -7.20 12.31 -14.08
C MET A 135 -8.28 11.82 -13.10
N VAL A 136 -8.18 12.19 -11.83
CA VAL A 136 -9.14 11.82 -10.77
C VAL A 136 -10.52 12.42 -11.04
N ASP A 137 -10.61 13.71 -11.37
CA ASP A 137 -11.87 14.39 -11.66
C ASP A 137 -12.60 13.73 -12.84
N THR A 138 -11.85 13.39 -13.90
CA THR A 138 -12.40 12.68 -15.07
C THR A 138 -12.91 11.30 -14.67
N TRP A 139 -12.15 10.55 -13.86
CA TRP A 139 -12.59 9.24 -13.38
C TRP A 139 -13.87 9.35 -12.55
N VAL A 140 -13.95 10.32 -11.63
CA VAL A 140 -15.11 10.53 -10.76
C VAL A 140 -16.34 10.94 -11.57
N GLN A 141 -16.18 11.82 -12.56
CA GLN A 141 -17.30 12.36 -13.34
C GLN A 141 -17.79 11.40 -14.44
N HIS A 142 -16.88 10.67 -15.08
CA HIS A 142 -17.16 9.92 -16.30
C HIS A 142 -16.89 8.41 -16.17
N GLY A 143 -16.26 7.97 -15.09
CA GLY A 143 -15.81 6.59 -14.93
C GLY A 143 -14.56 6.27 -15.76
N PRO A 144 -14.21 4.98 -15.89
CA PRO A 144 -13.02 4.53 -16.62
C PRO A 144 -13.22 4.60 -18.14
N VAL A 145 -13.17 5.81 -18.70
CA VAL A 145 -13.26 6.03 -20.16
C VAL A 145 -11.99 5.58 -20.89
N PRO A 146 -12.05 5.14 -22.16
CA PRO A 146 -10.91 4.55 -22.88
C PRO A 146 -9.65 5.42 -22.92
N ASP A 147 -9.79 6.73 -23.09
CA ASP A 147 -8.64 7.64 -23.12
C ASP A 147 -7.93 7.67 -21.76
N LEU A 148 -8.70 7.68 -20.67
CA LEU A 148 -8.20 7.70 -19.31
C LEU A 148 -7.55 6.37 -18.93
N THR A 149 -8.21 5.25 -19.24
CA THR A 149 -7.65 3.92 -18.97
C THR A 149 -6.42 3.63 -19.81
N GLY A 150 -6.36 4.14 -21.05
CA GLY A 150 -5.18 4.07 -21.90
C GLY A 150 -3.99 4.85 -21.34
N VAL A 151 -4.21 6.04 -20.78
CA VAL A 151 -3.16 6.80 -20.09
C VAL A 151 -2.67 6.04 -18.85
N ILE A 152 -3.60 5.59 -18.00
CA ILE A 152 -3.28 4.86 -16.76
C ILE A 152 -2.48 3.60 -17.08
N ALA A 153 -2.90 2.80 -18.07
CA ALA A 153 -2.23 1.56 -18.44
C ALA A 153 -0.79 1.74 -18.98
N ASN A 154 -0.36 2.95 -19.30
CA ASN A 154 1.03 3.24 -19.67
C ASN A 154 1.88 3.74 -18.48
N ILE A 155 1.26 4.00 -17.33
CA ILE A 155 1.91 4.49 -16.10
C ILE A 155 2.13 3.34 -15.10
N ILE A 156 1.26 2.33 -15.11
CA ILE A 156 1.34 1.11 -14.29
C ILE A 156 1.85 -0.09 -15.09
#